data_AF-A0A150VKM4-F1
#
_entry.id   AF-A0A150VKM4-F1
#
_cell.length_a   1.000
_cell.length_b   1.000
_cell.length_c   1.000
_cell.angle_alpha   90.00
_cell.angle_beta   90.00
_cell.angle_gamma   90.00
#
_symmetry.space_group_name_H-M   'P 1'
#
loop_
_entity.id
_entity.type
_entity.pdbx_description
1 polymer ?
#
loop_
_entity_poly.entity_id
_entity_poly.type
_entity_poly.pdbx_seq_one_letter_code
_entity_poly.pdbx_strand_id
1 'polypeptide(L)'
;MLLATFRKGRVNNAIRHFMWQTSLTFFYGARAAKRLGDAHEWGESGTDTKIDQHNNSVARSFAVRNWWSMLRWYYSGSFWWNLRHYALVYINKGYLKTRWP
;
A
#
# COMPACT_ATOMS: atom_id res chain seq x y z
N MET A 1 10.79 3.01 -25.13
CA MET A 1 9.47 3.43 -24.59
C MET A 1 8.80 2.37 -23.68
N LEU A 2 8.91 1.07 -23.98
CA LEU A 2 8.33 -0.04 -23.18
C LEU A 2 8.76 -0.11 -21.69
N LEU A 3 10.05 0.07 -21.37
CA LEU A 3 10.56 0.00 -19.99
C LEU A 3 9.96 1.07 -19.06
N ALA A 4 9.67 2.26 -19.59
CA ALA A 4 9.04 3.33 -18.81
C ALA A 4 7.58 3.00 -18.46
N THR A 5 6.88 2.30 -19.35
CA THR A 5 5.50 1.83 -19.13
C THR A 5 5.44 0.74 -18.06
N PHE A 6 6.35 -0.24 -18.09
CA PHE A 6 6.45 -1.26 -17.03
C PHE A 6 6.82 -0.64 -15.67
N ARG A 7 7.74 0.32 -15.65
CA ARG A 7 8.11 1.06 -14.43
C ARG A 7 6.93 1.86 -13.85
N LYS A 8 6.15 2.52 -14.71
CA LYS A 8 4.89 3.19 -14.30
C LYS A 8 3.87 2.16 -13.77
N GLY A 9 3.77 0.99 -14.40
CA GLY A 9 2.92 -0.11 -13.93
C GLY A 9 3.25 -0.56 -12.51
N ARG A 10 4.53 -0.82 -12.22
CA ARG A 10 4.98 -1.26 -10.88
C ARG A 10 4.84 -0.19 -9.80
N VAL A 11 5.11 1.08 -10.13
CA VAL A 11 4.86 2.21 -9.22
C VAL A 11 3.38 2.32 -8.88
N ASN A 12 2.51 2.24 -9.89
CA ASN A 12 1.06 2.27 -9.68
C ASN A 12 0.58 1.07 -8.86
N ASN A 13 1.18 -0.11 -9.06
CA ASN A 13 0.92 -1.31 -8.25
C ASN A 13 1.20 -1.03 -6.77
N ALA A 14 2.41 -0.59 -6.45
CA ALA A 14 2.82 -0.28 -5.08
C ALA A 14 1.91 0.78 -4.42
N ILE A 15 1.53 1.82 -5.16
CA ILE A 15 0.58 2.83 -4.68
C ILE A 15 -0.79 2.20 -4.37
N ARG A 16 -1.31 1.37 -5.28
CA ARG A 16 -2.62 0.72 -5.09
C ARG A 16 -2.62 -0.20 -3.88
N HIS A 17 -1.62 -1.07 -3.75
CA HIS A 17 -1.47 -1.96 -2.58
C HIS A 17 -1.36 -1.17 -1.28
N PHE A 18 -0.56 -0.10 -1.26
CA PHE A 18 -0.43 0.75 -0.09
C PHE A 18 -1.75 1.42 0.30
N MET A 19 -2.42 2.08 -0.65
CA MET A 19 -3.68 2.77 -0.38
C MET A 19 -4.77 1.80 0.07
N TRP A 20 -4.87 0.64 -0.58
CA TRP A 20 -5.86 -0.39 -0.26
C TRP A 20 -5.65 -1.02 1.12
N GLN A 21 -4.44 -1.48 1.44
CA GLN A 21 -4.19 -2.09 2.76
C GLN A 21 -4.21 -1.09 3.90
N THR A 22 -3.82 0.16 3.65
CA THR A 22 -3.95 1.25 4.63
C THR A 22 -5.42 1.54 4.91
N SER A 23 -6.27 1.65 3.88
CA SER A 23 -7.70 1.90 4.07
C SER A 23 -8.42 0.72 4.73
N LEU A 24 -8.11 -0.53 4.34
CA LEU A 24 -8.65 -1.71 5.02
C LEU A 24 -8.27 -1.75 6.49
N THR A 25 -7.03 -1.39 6.83
CA THR A 25 -6.58 -1.36 8.23
C THR A 25 -7.31 -0.28 9.03
N PHE A 26 -7.56 0.87 8.41
CA PHE A 26 -8.29 1.96 9.03
C PHE A 26 -9.75 1.60 9.33
N PHE A 27 -10.45 1.03 8.34
CA PHE A 27 -11.88 0.73 8.48
C PHE A 27 -12.18 -0.57 9.25
N TYR A 28 -11.32 -1.58 9.13
CA TYR A 28 -11.60 -2.94 9.62
C TYR A 28 -10.53 -3.51 10.54
N GLY A 29 -9.47 -2.75 10.82
CA GLY A 29 -8.34 -3.18 11.64
C GLY A 29 -7.33 -4.06 10.90
N ALA A 30 -6.12 -4.14 11.45
CA ALA A 30 -4.98 -4.79 10.80
C ALA A 30 -5.18 -6.30 10.55
N ARG A 31 -5.94 -6.98 11.43
CA ARG A 31 -6.18 -8.42 11.31
C ARG A 31 -7.07 -8.76 10.11
N ALA A 32 -8.17 -8.02 9.94
CA ALA A 32 -9.06 -8.19 8.79
C ALA A 32 -8.35 -7.80 7.49
N ALA A 33 -7.64 -6.68 7.48
CA ALA A 33 -6.84 -6.23 6.35
C ALA A 33 -5.82 -7.29 5.90
N LYS A 34 -5.15 -7.96 6.86
CA LYS A 34 -4.23 -9.05 6.56
C LYS A 34 -4.92 -10.23 5.90
N ARG A 35 -6.03 -10.72 6.46
CA ARG A 35 -6.76 -11.86 5.88
C ARG A 35 -7.22 -11.58 4.46
N LEU A 36 -7.77 -10.37 4.21
CA LEU A 36 -8.21 -9.96 2.89
C LEU A 36 -7.03 -9.80 1.91
N GLY A 37 -5.91 -9.25 2.38
CA GLY A 37 -4.67 -9.15 1.60
C GLY A 37 -4.13 -10.52 1.22
N ASP A 38 -4.01 -11.43 2.18
CA ASP A 38 -3.50 -12.78 1.93
C ASP A 38 -4.43 -13.57 0.97
N ALA A 39 -5.75 -13.37 1.07
CA ALA A 39 -6.73 -14.00 0.18
C ALA A 39 -6.68 -13.41 -1.25
N HIS A 40 -6.44 -12.11 -1.40
CA HIS A 40 -6.31 -11.46 -2.71
C HIS A 40 -5.09 -11.96 -3.49
N GLU A 41 -4.01 -12.28 -2.79
CA GLU A 41 -2.76 -12.82 -3.35
C GLU A 41 -2.80 -14.36 -3.51
N TRP A 42 -3.92 -15.01 -3.16
CA TRP A 42 -3.99 -16.47 -3.15
C TRP A 42 -3.95 -17.04 -4.57
N GLY A 43 -3.05 -18.00 -4.80
CA GLY A 43 -2.81 -18.58 -6.12
C GLY A 43 -1.80 -17.81 -6.98
N GLU A 44 -1.38 -16.62 -6.54
CA GLU A 44 -0.28 -15.89 -7.17
C GLU A 44 1.08 -16.33 -6.61
N SER A 45 2.11 -16.33 -7.46
CA SER A 45 3.46 -16.73 -7.05
C SER A 45 4.55 -15.93 -7.76
N GLY A 46 5.73 -15.90 -7.15
CA GLY A 46 6.91 -15.24 -7.70
C GLY A 46 7.32 -13.96 -6.97
N THR A 47 8.23 -13.21 -7.59
CA THR A 47 8.85 -12.01 -7.00
C THR A 47 7.86 -10.87 -6.82
N ASP A 48 6.90 -10.72 -7.74
CA ASP A 48 5.90 -9.65 -7.68
C ASP A 48 4.95 -9.85 -6.48
N THR A 49 4.49 -11.07 -6.22
CA THR A 49 3.72 -11.42 -5.00
C THR A 49 4.47 -11.07 -3.71
N LYS A 50 5.80 -11.28 -3.65
CA LYS A 50 6.60 -10.89 -2.48
C LYS A 50 6.66 -9.37 -2.29
N ILE A 51 6.70 -8.61 -3.39
CA ILE A 51 6.67 -7.13 -3.35
C ILE A 51 5.32 -6.68 -2.80
N ASP A 52 4.23 -7.26 -3.29
CA ASP A 52 2.89 -6.85 -2.93
C ASP A 52 2.57 -7.23 -1.47
N GLN A 53 2.97 -8.43 -1.01
CA GLN A 53 2.91 -8.81 0.40
C GLN A 53 3.72 -7.87 1.31
N HIS A 54 4.93 -7.45 0.89
CA HIS A 54 5.74 -6.48 1.63
C HIS A 54 5.05 -5.11 1.71
N ASN A 55 4.58 -4.59 0.58
CA ASN A 55 3.88 -3.31 0.49
C ASN A 55 2.60 -3.33 1.34
N ASN A 56 1.85 -4.44 1.31
CA ASN A 56 0.68 -4.69 2.13
C ASN A 56 1.05 -4.62 3.64
N SER A 57 2.17 -5.23 4.05
CA SER A 57 2.65 -5.17 5.44
C SER A 57 3.05 -3.77 5.89
N VAL A 58 3.77 -3.02 5.04
CA VAL A 58 4.17 -1.64 5.29
C VAL A 58 2.95 -0.73 5.45
N ALA A 59 1.94 -0.90 4.60
CA ALA A 59 0.67 -0.16 4.64
C ALA A 59 -0.10 -0.37 5.94
N ARG A 60 -0.24 -1.63 6.39
CA ARG A 60 -0.86 -1.95 7.68
C ARG A 60 -0.11 -1.29 8.84
N SER A 61 1.22 -1.33 8.82
CA SER A 61 2.07 -0.71 9.84
C SER A 61 1.95 0.82 9.85
N PHE A 62 1.87 1.43 8.67
CA PHE A 62 1.61 2.87 8.52
C PHE A 62 0.29 3.26 9.16
N ALA A 63 -0.78 2.52 8.86
CA ALA A 63 -2.11 2.81 9.35
C ALA A 63 -2.19 2.77 10.89
N VAL A 64 -1.62 1.74 11.51
CA VAL A 64 -1.58 1.60 12.97
C VAL A 64 -0.82 2.76 13.62
N ARG A 65 0.34 3.14 13.06
CA ARG A 65 1.18 4.22 13.62
C ARG A 65 0.57 5.61 13.44
N ASN A 66 -0.23 5.81 12.39
CA ASN A 66 -0.76 7.12 12.00
C ASN A 66 -2.26 7.26 12.22
N TRP A 67 -2.85 6.43 13.10
CA TRP A 67 -4.28 6.35 13.34
C TRP A 67 -4.96 7.72 13.52
N TRP A 68 -4.41 8.56 14.41
CA TRP A 68 -4.97 9.89 14.69
C TRP A 68 -4.91 10.84 13.50
N SER A 69 -3.82 10.81 12.74
CA SER A 69 -3.69 11.57 11.49
C SER A 69 -4.72 11.12 10.46
N MET A 70 -4.93 9.81 10.34
CA MET A 70 -5.89 9.24 9.39
C MET A 70 -7.34 9.56 9.75
N LEU A 71 -7.70 9.53 11.03
CA LEU A 71 -9.00 10.01 11.50
C LEU A 71 -9.22 11.47 11.10
N ARG A 72 -8.23 12.34 11.33
CA ARG A 72 -8.30 13.74 10.92
C ARG A 72 -8.49 13.90 9.42
N TRP A 73 -7.74 13.14 8.61
CA TRP A 73 -7.87 13.18 7.15
C TRP A 73 -9.23 12.68 6.66
N TYR A 74 -9.79 11.67 7.33
CA TYR A 74 -11.12 11.15 7.04
C TYR A 74 -12.18 12.22 7.25
N TYR A 75 -12.22 12.86 8.42
CA TYR A 75 -13.20 13.90 8.73
C TYR A 75 -13.01 15.19 7.93
N SER A 76 -11.78 15.49 7.48
CA SER A 76 -11.53 16.64 6.62
C SER A 76 -11.80 16.39 5.13
N GLY A 77 -12.20 15.18 4.72
CA GLY A 77 -12.33 14.79 3.31
C GLY A 77 -11.00 14.66 2.55
N SER A 78 -9.86 14.71 3.21
CA SER A 78 -8.52 14.67 2.59
C SER A 78 -7.88 13.28 2.58
N PHE A 79 -8.63 12.25 2.98
CA PHE A 79 -8.15 10.88 3.20
C PHE A 79 -7.38 10.32 2.00
N TRP A 80 -8.01 10.24 0.83
CA TRP A 80 -7.40 9.63 -0.35
C TRP A 80 -6.19 10.39 -0.87
N TRP A 81 -6.24 11.72 -0.81
CA TRP A 81 -5.13 12.58 -1.20
C TRP A 81 -3.91 12.32 -0.31
N ASN A 82 -4.10 12.24 1.01
CA ASN A 82 -3.01 11.97 1.95
C ASN A 82 -2.46 10.56 1.77
N LEU A 83 -3.30 9.53 1.56
CA LEU A 83 -2.80 8.18 1.32
C LEU A 83 -1.93 8.10 0.06
N ARG A 84 -2.37 8.74 -1.03
CA ARG A 84 -1.58 8.81 -2.26
C ARG A 84 -0.27 9.58 -2.05
N HIS A 85 -0.32 10.70 -1.34
CA HIS A 85 0.86 11.49 -1.00
C HIS A 85 1.89 10.64 -0.23
N TYR A 86 1.46 9.94 0.82
CA TYR A 86 2.34 9.09 1.62
C TYR A 86 2.84 7.87 0.86
N ALA A 87 2.04 7.28 -0.04
CA ALA A 87 2.51 6.22 -0.93
C ALA A 87 3.72 6.69 -1.76
N LEU A 88 3.65 7.89 -2.36
CA LEU A 88 4.75 8.48 -3.11
C LEU A 88 5.97 8.77 -2.23
N VAL A 89 5.76 9.32 -1.03
CA VAL A 89 6.85 9.53 -0.06
C VAL A 89 7.53 8.22 0.31
N TYR A 90 6.76 7.15 0.53
CA TYR A 90 7.30 5.85 0.92
C TYR A 90 8.02 5.14 -0.23
N ILE A 91 7.60 5.34 -1.47
CA ILE A 91 8.35 4.90 -2.66
C ILE A 91 9.68 5.65 -2.75
N ASN A 92 9.67 6.98 -2.62
CA ASN A 92 10.87 7.80 -2.72
C ASN A 92 11.89 7.49 -1.62
N LYS A 93 11.42 7.12 -0.41
CA LYS A 93 12.26 6.67 0.71
C LYS A 93 12.67 5.19 0.61
N GLY A 94 12.18 4.45 -0.38
CA GLY A 94 12.49 3.03 -0.56
C GLY A 94 11.81 2.07 0.40
N TYR A 95 10.81 2.53 1.16
CA TYR A 95 9.99 1.69 2.06
C TYR A 95 9.02 0.81 1.27
N LEU A 96 8.34 1.40 0.28
CA LEU A 96 7.57 0.62 -0.70
C LEU A 96 8.50 0.15 -1.81
N LYS A 97 8.32 -1.12 -2.21
CA LYS A 97 9.11 -1.74 -3.26
C LYS A 97 8.33 -1.73 -4.56
N THR A 98 9.04 -1.45 -5.65
CA THR A 98 8.56 -1.59 -7.03
C THR A 98 9.40 -2.61 -7.81
N ARG A 99 10.40 -3.18 -7.14
CA ARG A 99 11.28 -4.27 -7.58
C ARG A 99 12.04 -4.79 -6.34
N TRP A 100 12.31 -6.09 -6.30
CA TRP A 100 13.36 -6.65 -5.45
C TRP A 100 14.69 -6.63 -6.23
N PRO A 101 15.85 -6.49 -5.56
CA PRO A 101 17.14 -6.80 -6.17
C PRO A 101 17.22 -8.28 -6.54
#